data_AF-A0A5C7SJN0-F1
#
_entry.id   AF-A0A5C7SJN0-F1
#
_cell.length_a   1.000
_cell.length_b   1.000
_cell.length_c   1.000
_cell.angle_alpha   90.00
_cell.angle_beta   90.00
_cell.angle_gamma   90.00
#
_symmetry.space_group_name_H-M   'P 1'
#
loop_
_entity.id
_entity.type
_entity.pdbx_description
1 polymer ?
#
loop_
_entity_poly.entity_id
_entity_poly.type
_entity_poly.pdbx_seq_one_letter_code
_entity_poly.pdbx_strand_id
1 'polypeptide(L)'
;PEEIMQGLERDGFARLSPRLAMGTHPAPPLPGRVVVFNAELATENDALKEFADEAWNLPRFAEAYGEFAARFSAFSQRVGDCALLSPFDCLIARLLLVHQYRLIMLREPHLPKSALPANWPGEEARRLFAHLYLLLSKKADAYVGRRFVNEVGRLHETTSASQVRLDRLGSR
;
A
#
# COMPACT_ATOMS: atom_id res chain seq x y z
N PRO A 1 14.46 20.18 14.38
CA PRO A 1 13.16 19.75 14.93
C PRO A 1 12.07 19.69 13.86
N GLU A 2 11.84 20.79 13.14
CA GLU A 2 10.79 20.85 12.11
C GLU A 2 10.99 19.84 10.97
N GLU A 3 12.21 19.74 10.44
CA GLU A 3 12.55 18.77 9.38
C GLU A 3 12.32 17.31 9.81
N ILE A 4 12.58 17.01 11.10
CA ILE A 4 12.32 15.67 11.67
C ILE A 4 10.82 15.40 11.72
N MET A 5 10.02 16.38 12.17
CA MET A 5 8.56 16.25 12.24
C MET A 5 7.96 16.05 10.85
N GLN A 6 8.42 16.81 9.85
CA GLN A 6 7.97 16.66 8.46
C GLN A 6 8.37 15.30 7.88
N GLY A 7 9.54 14.76 8.25
CA GLY A 7 9.94 13.40 7.89
C GLY A 7 8.99 12.36 8.47
N LEU A 8 8.73 12.45 9.77
CA LEU A 8 7.79 11.57 10.49
C LEU A 8 6.37 11.62 9.88
N GLU A 9 5.86 12.81 9.56
CA GLU A 9 4.56 12.97 8.90
C GLU A 9 4.51 12.31 7.51
N ARG A 10 5.61 12.37 6.74
CA ARG A 10 5.70 11.67 5.45
C ARG A 10 5.70 10.15 5.62
N ASP A 11 6.25 9.66 6.73
CA ASP A 11 6.29 8.25 7.09
C ASP A 11 4.99 7.78 7.79
N GLY A 12 3.98 8.64 7.91
CA GLY A 12 2.66 8.27 8.43
C GLY A 12 2.48 8.48 9.94
N PHE A 13 3.42 9.15 10.62
CA PHE A 13 3.24 9.58 12.01
C PHE A 13 2.32 10.80 12.09
N ALA A 14 1.43 10.83 13.07
CA ALA A 14 0.64 12.00 13.41
C ALA A 14 1.43 12.96 14.29
N ARG A 15 1.49 14.24 13.90
CA ARG A 15 2.05 15.31 14.71
C ARG A 15 1.02 15.81 15.72
N LEU A 16 1.24 15.53 17.00
CA LEU A 16 0.36 15.93 18.10
C LEU A 16 0.72 17.31 18.68
N SER A 17 1.99 17.70 18.56
CA SER A 17 2.48 19.02 18.98
C SER A 17 3.74 19.41 18.18
N PRO A 18 4.31 20.62 18.37
CA PRO A 18 5.51 21.02 17.66
C PRO A 18 6.72 20.08 17.84
N ARG A 19 6.75 19.23 18.88
CA ARG A 19 7.85 18.31 19.21
C ARG A 19 7.40 16.89 19.59
N LEU A 20 6.13 16.56 19.39
CA LEU A 20 5.57 15.24 19.71
C LEU A 20 4.85 14.67 18.50
N ALA A 21 5.22 13.45 18.13
CA ALA A 21 4.57 12.68 17.08
C ALA A 21 4.25 11.27 17.59
N MET A 22 3.25 10.63 17.00
CA MET A 22 2.80 9.29 17.32
C MET A 22 2.60 8.49 16.03
N GLY A 23 2.92 7.19 16.06
CA GLY A 23 2.72 6.27 14.95
C GLY A 23 2.42 4.87 15.46
N THR A 24 1.90 4.01 14.60
CA THR A 24 1.55 2.61 14.93
C THR A 24 2.57 1.59 14.42
N HIS A 25 3.68 2.08 13.86
CA HIS A 25 4.77 1.27 13.35
C HIS A 25 6.11 1.82 13.88
N PRO A 26 7.19 1.01 13.85
CA PRO A 26 8.48 1.45 14.36
C PRO A 26 8.97 2.74 13.70
N ALA A 27 9.47 3.67 14.51
CA ALA A 27 10.06 4.89 13.99
C ALA A 27 11.26 4.59 13.08
N PRO A 28 11.45 5.37 12.00
CA PRO A 28 12.65 5.28 11.18
C PRO A 28 13.90 5.64 12.02
N PRO A 29 15.12 5.40 11.52
CA PRO A 29 16.32 5.93 12.15
C PRO A 29 16.26 7.46 12.28
N LEU A 30 16.25 7.95 13.52
CA LEU A 30 16.15 9.37 13.84
C LEU A 30 17.50 9.94 14.30
N PRO A 31 17.79 11.23 14.05
CA PRO A 31 19.04 11.86 14.46
C PRO A 31 19.13 12.02 15.99
N GLY A 32 20.34 12.30 16.48
CA GLY A 32 20.61 12.42 17.92
C GLY A 32 19.83 13.55 18.60
N ARG A 33 19.27 13.26 19.79
CA ARG A 33 18.33 14.04 20.64
C ARG A 33 16.85 13.85 20.34
N VAL A 34 16.42 12.64 20.02
CA VAL A 34 15.00 12.23 20.05
C VAL A 34 14.83 11.13 21.10
N VAL A 35 13.76 11.20 21.88
CA VAL A 35 13.35 10.13 22.80
C VAL A 35 12.16 9.41 22.16
N VAL A 36 12.26 8.09 22.06
CA VAL A 36 11.20 7.24 21.50
C VAL A 36 10.60 6.43 22.64
N PHE A 37 9.28 6.49 22.78
CA PHE A 37 8.52 5.66 23.71
C PHE A 37 7.72 4.63 22.91
N ASN A 38 7.63 3.41 23.44
CA ASN A 38 6.61 2.45 23.03
C ASN A 38 5.46 2.53 24.02
N ALA A 39 4.23 2.55 23.52
CA ALA A 39 3.03 2.59 24.33
C ALA A 39 2.08 1.48 23.89
N GLU A 40 1.32 0.97 24.85
CA GLU A 40 0.26 0.00 24.62
C GLU A 40 -1.07 0.63 25.04
N LEU A 41 -2.13 0.25 24.37
CA LEU A 41 -3.47 0.73 24.69
C LEU A 41 -3.93 0.09 26.01
N ALA A 42 -4.19 0.91 27.01
CA ALA A 42 -4.64 0.45 28.33
C ALA A 42 -6.16 0.23 28.43
N THR A 43 -6.93 0.67 27.42
CA THR A 43 -8.40 0.68 27.44
C THR A 43 -8.98 0.12 26.15
N GLU A 44 -10.02 -0.71 26.26
CA GLU A 44 -10.74 -1.26 25.09
C GLU A 44 -12.07 -0.53 24.91
N ASN A 45 -12.02 0.67 24.31
CA ASN A 45 -13.20 1.48 23.99
C ASN A 45 -13.00 2.24 22.67
N ASP A 46 -14.02 2.99 22.25
CA ASP A 46 -14.01 3.72 20.98
C ASP A 46 -13.09 4.96 20.97
N ALA A 47 -12.44 5.31 22.09
CA ALA A 47 -11.57 6.49 22.19
C ALA A 47 -10.36 6.40 21.24
N LEU A 48 -9.89 5.19 20.92
CA LEU A 48 -8.81 5.01 19.94
C LEU A 48 -9.24 5.45 18.53
N LYS A 49 -10.50 5.21 18.17
CA LYS A 49 -11.05 5.59 16.87
C LYS A 49 -11.24 7.10 16.78
N GLU A 50 -11.78 7.72 17.82
CA GLU A 50 -11.90 9.18 17.92
C GLU A 50 -10.52 9.85 17.83
N PHE A 51 -9.55 9.36 18.60
CA PHE A 51 -8.17 9.84 18.54
C PHE A 51 -7.57 9.68 17.15
N ALA A 52 -7.83 8.55 16.47
CA ALA A 52 -7.32 8.32 15.13
C ALA A 52 -7.90 9.27 14.07
N ASP A 53 -9.20 9.56 14.16
CA ASP A 53 -9.88 10.52 13.28
C ASP A 53 -9.35 11.95 13.48
N GLU A 54 -8.91 12.32 14.68
CA GLU A 54 -8.31 13.63 14.99
C GLU A 54 -6.83 13.71 14.60
N ALA A 55 -6.06 12.66 14.89
CA ALA A 55 -4.60 12.66 14.75
C ALA A 55 -4.16 12.44 13.29
N TRP A 56 -4.95 11.73 12.49
CA TRP A 56 -4.66 11.49 11.08
C TRP A 56 -5.80 12.00 10.20
N ASN A 57 -5.45 12.52 9.02
CA ASN A 57 -6.44 12.87 8.00
C ASN A 57 -6.93 11.58 7.29
N LEU A 58 -7.68 10.74 8.01
CA LEU A 58 -8.27 9.51 7.48
C LEU A 58 -9.20 9.76 6.27
N PRO A 59 -10.00 10.84 6.22
CA PRO A 59 -10.82 11.15 5.05
C PRO A 59 -10.02 11.25 3.74
N ARG A 60 -8.83 11.85 3.77
CA ARG A 60 -7.95 11.94 2.60
C ARG A 60 -7.54 10.57 2.06
N PHE A 61 -7.24 9.62 2.94
CA PHE A 61 -6.89 8.26 2.52
C PHE A 61 -8.12 7.49 2.04
N ALA A 62 -9.27 7.67 2.69
CA ALA A 62 -10.53 7.07 2.25
C ALA A 62 -10.90 7.51 0.83
N GLU A 63 -10.78 8.81 0.53
CA GLU A 63 -10.99 9.35 -0.82
C GLU A 63 -10.02 8.73 -1.83
N ALA A 64 -8.71 8.71 -1.53
CA ALA A 64 -7.71 8.13 -2.42
C ALA A 64 -7.95 6.63 -2.70
N TYR A 65 -8.37 5.87 -1.69
CA TYR A 65 -8.79 4.47 -1.86
C TYR A 65 -10.05 4.35 -2.72
N GLY A 66 -11.02 5.25 -2.54
CA GLY A 66 -12.23 5.32 -3.36
C GLY A 66 -11.92 5.58 -4.83
N GLU A 67 -11.07 6.55 -5.13
CA GLU A 67 -10.62 6.86 -6.50
C GLU A 67 -9.87 5.68 -7.14
N PHE A 68 -8.99 5.04 -6.37
CA PHE A 68 -8.30 3.83 -6.79
C PHE A 68 -9.30 2.72 -7.12
N ALA A 69 -10.22 2.43 -6.21
CA ALA A 69 -11.21 1.38 -6.36
C ALA A 69 -12.11 1.62 -7.57
N ALA A 70 -12.62 2.85 -7.76
CA ALA A 70 -13.46 3.20 -8.90
C ALA A 70 -12.73 2.97 -10.24
N ARG A 71 -11.50 3.49 -10.36
CA ARG A 71 -10.69 3.38 -11.58
C ARG A 71 -10.38 1.92 -11.94
N PHE A 72 -9.91 1.15 -10.97
CA PHE A 72 -9.46 -0.22 -11.22
C PHE A 72 -10.62 -1.22 -11.30
N SER A 73 -11.78 -0.93 -10.69
CA SER A 73 -12.99 -1.73 -10.90
C SER A 73 -13.50 -1.59 -12.33
N ALA A 74 -13.54 -0.36 -12.85
CA ALA A 74 -13.91 -0.10 -14.25
C ALA A 74 -12.92 -0.77 -15.22
N PHE A 75 -11.62 -0.74 -14.91
CA PHE A 75 -10.62 -1.49 -15.67
C PHE A 75 -10.89 -3.00 -15.63
N SER A 76 -11.09 -3.57 -14.44
CA SER A 76 -11.36 -5.01 -14.24
C SER A 76 -12.56 -5.48 -15.06
N GLN A 77 -13.66 -4.72 -15.05
CA GLN A 77 -14.86 -5.04 -15.82
C GLN A 77 -14.62 -5.06 -17.33
N ARG A 78 -13.77 -4.17 -17.84
CA ARG A 78 -13.47 -4.08 -19.28
C ARG A 78 -12.52 -5.18 -19.76
N VAL A 79 -11.59 -5.61 -18.91
CA VAL A 79 -10.56 -6.58 -19.32
C VAL A 79 -10.94 -8.03 -19.03
N GLY A 80 -11.93 -8.27 -18.16
CA GLY A 80 -12.41 -9.61 -17.83
C GLY A 80 -11.29 -10.51 -17.31
N ASP A 81 -11.11 -11.67 -17.94
CA ASP A 81 -10.02 -12.62 -17.66
C ASP A 81 -8.66 -12.22 -18.28
N CYS A 82 -8.57 -11.01 -18.81
CA CYS A 82 -7.43 -10.49 -19.55
C CYS A 82 -7.08 -11.31 -20.82
N ALA A 83 -7.99 -12.12 -21.37
CA ALA A 83 -7.71 -12.91 -22.58
C ALA A 83 -7.27 -12.05 -23.76
N LEU A 84 -7.92 -10.90 -23.97
CA LEU A 84 -7.68 -9.97 -25.08
C LEU A 84 -6.48 -9.04 -24.89
N LEU A 85 -5.93 -8.93 -23.67
CA LEU A 85 -4.75 -8.09 -23.43
C LEU A 85 -3.47 -8.79 -23.92
N SER A 86 -2.60 -8.04 -24.58
CA SER A 86 -1.27 -8.54 -24.93
C SER A 86 -0.40 -8.70 -23.67
N PRO A 87 0.66 -9.53 -23.71
CA PRO A 87 1.62 -9.62 -22.61
C PRO A 87 2.26 -8.28 -22.21
N PHE A 88 2.48 -7.38 -23.19
CA PHE A 88 2.99 -6.04 -22.92
C PHE A 88 1.97 -5.17 -22.17
N ASP A 89 0.71 -5.18 -22.61
CA ASP A 89 -0.34 -4.41 -21.95
C ASP A 89 -0.58 -4.89 -20.52
N CYS A 90 -0.50 -6.20 -20.27
CA CYS A 90 -0.56 -6.74 -18.91
C CYS A 90 0.58 -6.23 -18.04
N LEU A 91 1.80 -6.11 -18.58
CA LEU A 91 2.92 -5.53 -17.86
C LEU A 91 2.68 -4.06 -17.52
N ILE A 92 2.26 -3.25 -18.49
CA ILE A 92 1.98 -1.83 -18.28
C ILE A 92 0.85 -1.64 -17.26
N ALA A 93 -0.25 -2.38 -17.40
CA ALA A 93 -1.37 -2.34 -16.46
C ALA A 93 -0.94 -2.71 -15.04
N ARG A 94 -0.12 -3.76 -14.87
CA ARG A 94 0.38 -4.18 -13.56
C ARG A 94 1.29 -3.12 -12.94
N LEU A 95 2.15 -2.47 -13.73
CA LEU A 95 3.00 -1.38 -13.25
C LEU A 95 2.17 -0.16 -12.81
N LEU A 96 1.16 0.22 -13.58
CA LEU A 96 0.25 1.31 -13.21
C LEU A 96 -0.55 1.00 -11.94
N LEU A 97 -1.06 -0.23 -11.81
CA LEU A 97 -1.74 -0.72 -10.61
C LEU A 97 -0.85 -0.58 -9.37
N VAL A 98 0.39 -1.09 -9.44
CA VAL A 98 1.38 -0.99 -8.35
C VAL A 98 1.71 0.46 -8.03
N HIS A 99 1.97 1.27 -9.06
CA HIS A 99 2.35 2.67 -8.87
C HIS A 99 1.24 3.46 -8.15
N GLN A 100 0.00 3.35 -8.62
CA GLN A 100 -1.15 4.04 -8.02
C GLN A 100 -1.41 3.58 -6.59
N TYR A 101 -1.36 2.27 -6.32
CA TYR A 101 -1.56 1.75 -4.97
C TYR A 101 -0.45 2.20 -4.00
N ARG A 102 0.80 2.25 -4.45
CA ARG A 102 1.94 2.72 -3.63
C ARG A 102 1.83 4.20 -3.24
N LEU A 103 1.22 5.06 -4.07
CA LEU A 103 1.04 6.47 -3.72
C LEU A 103 0.17 6.67 -2.47
N ILE A 104 -0.72 5.72 -2.21
CA ILE A 104 -1.56 5.67 -1.01
C ILE A 104 -0.77 5.01 0.12
N MET A 105 -0.29 3.78 -0.08
CA MET A 105 0.34 2.96 0.95
C MET A 105 1.61 3.56 1.55
N LEU A 106 2.40 4.31 0.76
CA LEU A 106 3.65 4.91 1.26
C LEU A 106 3.43 6.04 2.27
N ARG A 107 2.19 6.52 2.41
CA ARG A 107 1.83 7.61 3.33
C ARG A 107 0.79 7.16 4.36
N GLU A 108 0.29 5.94 4.23
CA GLU A 108 -0.80 5.43 5.04
C GLU A 108 -0.29 5.15 6.46
N PRO A 109 -1.01 5.58 7.50
CA PRO A 109 -0.52 5.47 8.88
C PRO A 109 -0.43 4.03 9.41
N HIS A 110 -0.99 3.04 8.70
CA HIS A 110 -1.00 1.62 9.07
C HIS A 110 -1.67 1.40 10.44
N LEU A 111 -2.81 2.04 10.64
CA LEU A 111 -3.57 1.92 11.87
C LEU A 111 -4.16 0.52 12.03
N PRO A 112 -4.29 0.00 13.27
CA PRO A 112 -5.01 -1.24 13.51
C PRO A 112 -6.49 -1.09 13.14
N LYS A 113 -7.15 -2.20 12.78
CA LYS A 113 -8.56 -2.20 12.35
C LYS A 113 -9.51 -1.57 13.38
N SER A 114 -9.23 -1.73 14.67
CA SER A 114 -10.02 -1.13 15.76
C SER A 114 -9.99 0.40 15.79
N ALA A 115 -8.98 1.02 15.17
CA ALA A 115 -8.84 2.47 15.07
C ALA A 115 -9.48 3.06 13.80
N LEU A 116 -9.94 2.22 12.87
CA LEU A 116 -10.46 2.65 11.57
C LEU A 116 -11.99 2.79 11.59
N PRO A 117 -12.57 3.65 10.74
CA PRO A 117 -14.00 3.68 10.46
C PRO A 117 -14.53 2.31 9.99
N ALA A 118 -15.78 1.98 10.36
CA ALA A 118 -16.37 0.67 10.05
C ALA A 118 -16.48 0.41 8.54
N ASN A 119 -16.67 1.46 7.74
CA ASN A 119 -16.78 1.42 6.27
C ASN A 119 -15.46 1.80 5.58
N TRP A 120 -14.31 1.51 6.19
CA TRP A 120 -13.01 1.86 5.62
C TRP A 120 -12.77 1.24 4.23
N PRO A 121 -12.54 2.03 3.18
CA PRO A 121 -12.43 1.52 1.80
C PRO A 121 -11.11 0.80 1.52
N GLY A 122 -10.12 0.89 2.42
CA GLY A 122 -8.79 0.30 2.21
C GLY A 122 -8.79 -1.21 2.04
N GLU A 123 -9.72 -1.93 2.69
CA GLU A 123 -9.85 -3.39 2.53
C GLU A 123 -10.35 -3.79 1.14
N GLU A 124 -11.35 -3.09 0.61
CA GLU A 124 -11.86 -3.33 -0.75
C GLU A 124 -10.78 -3.00 -1.79
N ALA A 125 -10.10 -1.85 -1.64
CA ALA A 125 -9.00 -1.47 -2.52
C ALA A 125 -7.86 -2.51 -2.49
N ARG A 126 -7.54 -3.08 -1.32
CA ARG A 126 -6.53 -4.12 -1.17
C ARG A 126 -6.94 -5.42 -1.87
N ARG A 127 -8.20 -5.85 -1.73
CA ARG A 127 -8.72 -7.04 -2.43
C ARG A 127 -8.69 -6.85 -3.95
N LEU A 128 -9.14 -5.71 -4.44
CA LEU A 128 -9.08 -5.38 -5.87
C LEU A 128 -7.64 -5.35 -6.40
N PHE A 129 -6.72 -4.75 -5.63
CA PHE A 129 -5.30 -4.76 -5.96
C PHE A 129 -4.75 -6.18 -6.09
N ALA A 130 -4.98 -7.05 -5.11
CA ALA A 130 -4.49 -8.42 -5.13
C ALA A 130 -5.06 -9.20 -6.31
N HIS A 131 -6.37 -9.10 -6.54
CA HIS A 131 -7.05 -9.74 -7.66
C HIS A 131 -6.44 -9.35 -9.01
N LEU A 132 -6.35 -8.05 -9.31
CA LEU A 132 -5.81 -7.56 -10.57
C LEU A 132 -4.31 -7.86 -10.71
N TYR A 133 -3.55 -7.78 -9.63
CA TYR A 133 -2.12 -8.11 -9.65
C TYR A 133 -1.93 -9.57 -10.09
N LEU A 134 -2.66 -10.51 -9.48
CA LEU A 134 -2.59 -11.94 -9.82
C LEU A 134 -3.03 -12.19 -11.27
N LEU A 135 -4.18 -11.61 -11.66
CA LEU A 135 -4.75 -11.73 -13.00
C LEU A 135 -3.75 -11.30 -14.10
N LEU A 136 -3.06 -10.19 -13.89
CA LEU A 136 -2.11 -9.64 -14.87
C LEU A 136 -0.75 -10.34 -14.85
N SER A 137 -0.39 -11.00 -13.75
CA SER A 137 1.00 -11.41 -13.49
C SER A 137 1.53 -12.44 -14.47
N LYS A 138 0.77 -13.48 -14.82
CA LYS A 138 1.23 -14.53 -15.74
C LYS A 138 1.71 -13.96 -17.08
N LYS A 139 0.89 -13.11 -17.72
CA LYS A 139 1.22 -12.49 -19.00
C LYS A 139 2.33 -11.44 -18.87
N ALA A 140 2.31 -10.66 -17.79
CA ALA A 140 3.34 -9.65 -17.54
C ALA A 140 4.73 -10.26 -17.30
N ASP A 141 4.80 -11.32 -16.49
CA ASP A 141 6.04 -12.05 -16.17
C ASP A 141 6.60 -12.75 -17.42
N ALA A 142 5.73 -13.36 -18.24
CA ALA A 142 6.13 -13.93 -19.53
C ALA A 142 6.73 -12.88 -20.48
N TYR A 143 6.21 -11.64 -20.47
CA TYR A 143 6.79 -10.56 -21.26
C TYR A 143 8.19 -10.19 -20.76
N VAL A 144 8.34 -10.00 -19.44
CA VAL A 144 9.63 -9.69 -18.81
C VAL A 144 10.66 -10.76 -19.16
N GLY A 145 10.36 -12.04 -18.94
CA GLY A 145 11.31 -13.13 -19.19
C GLY A 145 11.71 -13.28 -20.66
N ARG A 146 10.82 -12.93 -21.60
CA ARG A 146 11.11 -13.04 -23.04
C ARG A 146 11.83 -11.83 -23.61
N ARG A 147 11.67 -10.64 -23.02
CA ARG A 147 12.12 -9.37 -23.62
C ARG A 147 13.20 -8.64 -22.84
N PHE A 148 13.30 -8.84 -21.54
CA PHE A 148 14.25 -8.08 -20.71
C PHE A 148 15.54 -8.88 -20.54
N VAL A 149 16.66 -8.17 -20.51
CA VAL A 149 18.01 -8.74 -20.35
C VAL A 149 18.77 -8.01 -19.25
N ASN A 150 19.64 -8.74 -18.57
CA ASN A 150 20.69 -8.22 -17.69
C ASN A 150 22.07 -8.64 -18.22
N GLU A 151 23.11 -8.39 -17.43
CA GLU A 151 24.50 -8.75 -17.76
C GLU A 151 24.73 -10.25 -18.01
N VAL A 152 23.84 -11.12 -17.52
CA VAL A 152 23.94 -12.59 -17.62
C VAL A 152 23.02 -13.15 -18.73
N GLY A 153 22.28 -12.31 -19.45
CA GLY A 153 21.35 -12.71 -20.51
C GLY A 153 19.91 -12.36 -20.18
N ARG A 154 18.95 -13.19 -20.64
CA ARG A 154 17.51 -12.92 -20.44
C ARG A 154 17.11 -13.10 -18.98
N LEU A 155 16.22 -12.25 -18.50
CA LEU A 155 15.63 -12.41 -17.18
C LEU A 155 14.77 -13.68 -17.13
N HIS A 156 14.65 -14.27 -15.94
CA HIS A 156 13.73 -15.36 -15.73
C HIS A 156 12.29 -14.86 -15.66
N GLU A 157 11.36 -15.56 -16.33
CA GLU A 157 9.92 -15.31 -16.23
C GLU A 157 9.44 -15.45 -14.77
N THR A 158 9.91 -16.48 -14.07
CA THR A 158 9.60 -16.70 -12.66
C THR A 158 10.89 -16.72 -11.84
N THR A 159 10.87 -16.01 -10.73
CA THR A 159 11.93 -16.03 -9.71
C THR A 159 11.34 -16.50 -8.38
N SER A 160 12.18 -16.92 -7.43
CA SER A 160 11.74 -17.24 -6.07
C SER A 160 10.96 -16.08 -5.44
N ALA A 161 11.45 -14.84 -5.61
CA ALA A 161 10.81 -13.64 -5.11
C ALA A 161 9.43 -13.38 -5.76
N SER A 162 9.28 -13.65 -7.06
CA SER A 162 7.98 -13.54 -7.73
C SER A 162 7.01 -14.61 -7.23
N GLN A 163 7.45 -15.86 -7.06
CA GLN A 163 6.58 -16.93 -6.56
C GLN A 163 6.06 -16.63 -5.16
N VAL A 164 6.95 -16.28 -4.22
CA VAL A 164 6.58 -15.92 -2.84
C VAL A 164 5.55 -14.78 -2.82
N ARG A 165 5.67 -13.81 -3.72
CA ARG A 165 4.74 -12.68 -3.81
C ARG A 165 3.36 -13.12 -4.30
N LEU A 166 3.30 -13.97 -5.32
CA LEU A 166 2.03 -14.49 -5.86
C LEU A 166 1.32 -15.33 -4.81
N ASP A 167 2.04 -16.21 -4.10
CA ASP A 167 1.47 -17.04 -3.05
C ASP A 167 0.87 -16.19 -1.91
N ARG A 168 1.61 -15.17 -1.45
CA ARG A 168 1.14 -14.24 -0.39
C ARG A 168 -0.07 -13.40 -0.79
N LEU A 169 -0.22 -13.08 -2.08
CA LEU A 169 -1.36 -12.33 -2.59
C LEU A 169 -2.57 -13.25 -2.84
N GLY A 170 -2.34 -14.51 -3.20
CA GLY A 170 -3.39 -15.51 -3.40
C GLY A 170 -3.95 -16.11 -2.11
N SER A 171 -3.21 -16.04 -1.00
CA SER A 171 -3.62 -16.54 0.31
C SER A 171 -4.43 -15.54 1.15
N ARG A 172 -4.83 -14.40 0.59
CA ARG A 172 -5.57 -13.31 1.26
C ARG A 172 -6.95 -13.13 0.64
#